data_AF-A8RC24-F1
#
_entry.id   AF-A8RC24-F1
#
_cell.length_a   1.000
_cell.length_b   1.000
_cell.length_c   1.000
_cell.angle_alpha   90.00
_cell.angle_beta   90.00
_cell.angle_gamma   90.00
#
_symmetry.space_group_name_H-M   'P 1'
#
loop_
_entity.id
_entity.type
_entity.pdbx_description
1 polymer ?
#
loop_
_entity_poly.entity_id
_entity_poly.type
_entity_poly.pdbx_seq_one_letter_code
_entity_poly.pdbx_strand_id
1 'polypeptide(L)'
;MAKSIMQTERECYITHSTSNLHKHHIFGGNANRKKSEQWGCWVYLRADYHNASNQGVHFDKSLDLALKQECQAKFEQLYGHNTFMMVFGRNYL
;
A
#
# COMPACT_ATOMS: atom_id res chain seq x y z
N MET A 1 -5.76 -14.79 0.28
CA MET A 1 -5.28 -13.40 0.16
C MET A 1 -3.90 -13.46 -0.47
N ALA A 2 -3.56 -12.52 -1.36
CA ALA A 2 -2.25 -12.52 -2.00
C ALA A 2 -1.17 -12.01 -1.04
N LYS A 3 0.07 -12.50 -1.22
CA LYS A 3 1.24 -11.88 -0.59
C LYS A 3 1.39 -10.45 -1.11
N SER A 4 2.01 -9.59 -0.30
CA SER A 4 2.28 -8.22 -0.73
C SER A 4 3.22 -8.23 -1.94
N ILE A 5 2.92 -7.39 -2.94
CA ILE A 5 3.84 -7.10 -4.05
C ILE A 5 4.87 -6.03 -3.67
N MET A 6 4.67 -5.37 -2.53
CA MET A 6 5.52 -4.29 -2.05
C MET A 6 6.65 -4.82 -1.16
N GLN A 7 6.38 -5.84 -0.34
CA GLN A 7 7.32 -6.37 0.65
C GLN A 7 7.24 -7.89 0.81
N THR A 8 8.37 -8.50 1.15
CA THR A 8 8.47 -9.94 1.44
C THR A 8 8.36 -10.21 2.94
N GLU A 9 9.09 -9.45 3.75
CA GLU A 9 9.19 -9.66 5.20
C GLU A 9 8.02 -9.01 5.95
N ARG A 10 7.69 -9.56 7.12
CA ARG A 10 6.67 -9.02 8.02
C ARG A 10 7.29 -7.97 8.95
N GLU A 11 7.55 -6.81 8.38
CA GLU A 11 8.13 -5.65 9.06
C GLU A 11 7.53 -4.35 8.54
N CYS A 12 7.72 -3.27 9.30
CA CYS A 12 7.31 -1.94 8.91
C CYS A 12 8.05 -1.54 7.62
N TYR A 13 7.32 -1.20 6.58
CA TYR A 13 7.88 -0.84 5.27
C TYR A 13 8.86 0.34 5.31
N ILE A 14 8.71 1.21 6.31
CA ILE A 14 9.50 2.44 6.44
C ILE A 14 10.70 2.23 7.38
N THR A 15 10.53 1.43 8.44
CA THR A 15 11.52 1.37 9.54
C THR A 15 12.13 0.00 9.77
N HIS A 16 11.66 -1.04 9.06
CA HIS A 16 12.05 -2.44 9.25
C HIS A 16 11.79 -3.00 10.66
N SER A 17 11.11 -2.26 11.52
CA SER A 17 10.70 -2.75 12.83
C SER A 17 9.68 -3.87 12.68
N THR A 18 9.79 -4.91 13.51
CA THR A 18 8.84 -6.04 13.54
C THR A 18 7.74 -5.88 14.58
N SER A 19 7.72 -4.75 15.31
CA SER A 19 6.82 -4.48 16.43
C SER A 19 5.65 -3.59 16.02
N ASN A 20 4.50 -3.73 16.68
CA ASN A 20 3.33 -2.85 16.54
C ASN A 20 2.84 -2.65 15.08
N LEU A 21 2.83 -3.73 14.30
CA LEU A 21 2.54 -3.71 12.86
C LEU A 21 1.04 -3.73 12.58
N HIS A 22 0.60 -2.77 11.79
CA HIS A 22 -0.73 -2.69 11.19
C HIS A 22 -0.60 -2.95 9.69
N LYS A 23 -1.51 -3.76 9.13
CA LYS A 23 -1.61 -3.91 7.68
C LYS A 23 -2.27 -2.65 7.10
N HIS A 24 -1.59 -2.00 6.18
CA HIS A 24 -2.05 -0.84 5.45
C HIS A 24 -2.33 -1.21 3.99
N HIS A 25 -3.58 -1.05 3.55
CA HIS A 25 -3.96 -1.17 2.14
C HIS A 25 -3.65 0.13 1.40
N ILE A 26 -2.81 0.05 0.37
CA ILE A 26 -2.30 1.23 -0.35
C ILE A 26 -3.44 2.02 -1.00
N PHE A 27 -4.38 1.30 -1.63
CA PHE A 27 -5.56 1.92 -2.24
C PHE A 27 -6.75 1.81 -1.28
N GLY A 28 -7.04 2.92 -0.60
CA GLY A 28 -8.12 3.04 0.39
C GLY A 28 -9.55 3.06 -0.19
N GLY A 29 -10.54 2.95 0.70
CA GLY A 29 -11.96 2.82 0.36
C GLY A 29 -12.45 1.37 0.37
N ASN A 30 -13.74 1.13 0.65
CA ASN A 30 -14.26 -0.23 0.89
C ASN A 30 -14.01 -1.19 -0.29
N ALA A 31 -14.22 -0.74 -1.53
CA ALA A 31 -13.96 -1.55 -2.72
C ALA A 31 -12.46 -1.79 -2.95
N ASN A 32 -11.65 -0.74 -2.85
CA ASN A 32 -10.22 -0.83 -3.15
C ASN A 32 -9.40 -1.53 -2.06
N ARG A 33 -9.86 -1.55 -0.80
CA ARG A 33 -9.26 -2.40 0.25
C ARG A 33 -9.36 -3.88 -0.11
N LYS A 34 -10.52 -4.33 -0.59
CA LYS A 34 -10.71 -5.72 -1.05
C LYS A 34 -9.81 -6.05 -2.25
N LYS A 35 -9.74 -5.14 -3.23
CA LYS A 35 -8.85 -5.27 -4.38
C LYS A 35 -7.37 -5.30 -3.96
N SER A 36 -6.98 -4.40 -3.05
CA SER A 36 -5.61 -4.36 -2.51
C SER A 36 -5.22 -5.67 -1.86
N GLU A 37 -6.13 -6.31 -1.11
CA GLU A 37 -5.88 -7.62 -0.52
C GLU A 37 -5.83 -8.76 -1.56
N GLN A 38 -6.64 -8.67 -2.62
CA GLN A 38 -6.65 -9.64 -3.72
C GLN A 38 -5.35 -9.58 -4.55
N TRP A 39 -4.85 -8.37 -4.80
CA TRP A 39 -3.71 -8.11 -5.70
C TRP A 39 -2.38 -7.89 -4.97
N GLY A 40 -2.37 -7.98 -3.63
CA GLY A 40 -1.15 -7.79 -2.85
C GLY A 40 -0.72 -6.33 -2.69
N CYS A 41 -1.59 -5.35 -2.97
CA CYS A 41 -1.31 -3.92 -2.86
C CYS A 41 -1.44 -3.42 -1.41
N TRP A 42 -0.64 -3.97 -0.52
CA TRP A 42 -0.63 -3.63 0.91
C TRP A 42 0.77 -3.74 1.48
N VAL A 43 1.02 -3.04 2.59
CA VAL A 43 2.28 -3.08 3.36
C VAL A 43 1.98 -3.25 4.84
N TYR A 44 2.97 -3.63 5.65
CA TYR A 44 2.90 -3.44 7.09
C TYR A 44 3.53 -2.10 7.45
N LEU A 45 2.87 -1.34 8.32
CA LEU A 45 3.39 -0.12 8.90
C LEU A 45 3.27 -0.22 10.41
N ARG A 46 4.20 0.36 11.16
CA ARG A 46 3.97 0.57 12.60
C ARG A 46 2.75 1.47 12.82
N ALA A 47 2.08 1.32 13.95
CA ALA A 47 0.86 2.09 14.25
C ALA A 47 1.04 3.61 14.12
N ASP A 48 2.19 4.16 14.53
CA ASP A 48 2.55 5.58 14.40
C ASP A 48 2.66 6.04 12.94
N TYR A 49 3.24 5.21 12.06
CA TYR A 49 3.29 5.44 10.61
C TYR A 49 1.99 5.07 9.88
N HIS A 50 1.02 4.45 10.56
CA HIS A 50 -0.26 4.13 9.97
C HIS A 50 -1.33 5.18 10.32
N ASN A 51 -1.82 5.19 11.56
CA ASN A 51 -2.98 5.98 11.97
C ASN A 51 -2.96 6.45 13.44
N ALA A 52 -1.94 6.09 14.22
CA ALA A 52 -1.85 6.44 15.64
C ALA A 52 -1.04 7.72 15.90
N SER A 53 -0.61 8.43 14.86
CA SER A 53 0.10 9.71 14.97
C SER A 53 -0.20 10.62 13.78
N ASN A 54 0.12 11.91 13.89
CA ASN A 54 0.03 12.87 12.78
C ASN A 54 1.06 12.61 11.65
N GLN A 55 2.04 11.73 11.88
CA GLN A 55 3.00 11.26 10.89
C GLN A 55 2.51 9.99 10.18
N GLY A 56 1.31 9.50 10.54
CA GLY A 56 0.71 8.34 9.90
C GLY A 56 0.36 8.62 8.45
N VAL A 57 0.47 7.61 7.58
CA VAL A 57 0.16 7.70 6.15
C VAL A 57 -1.23 8.28 5.85
N HIS A 58 -2.22 8.10 6.74
CA HIS A 58 -3.55 8.71 6.55
C HIS A 58 -3.58 10.24 6.76
N PHE A 59 -2.53 10.80 7.34
CA PHE A 59 -2.38 12.23 7.66
C PHE A 59 -1.25 12.89 6.84
N ASP A 60 -0.27 12.12 6.36
CA ASP A 60 0.80 12.57 5.48
C ASP A 60 0.50 12.25 4.01
N LYS A 61 0.04 13.27 3.28
CA LYS A 61 -0.30 13.16 1.84
C LYS A 61 0.88 12.81 0.96
N SER A 62 2.10 13.23 1.33
CA SER A 62 3.30 12.95 0.55
C SER A 62 3.68 11.47 0.69
N LEU A 63 3.62 10.94 1.92
CA LEU A 63 3.85 9.51 2.17
C LEU A 63 2.78 8.64 1.49
N ASP A 64 1.50 9.00 1.61
CA ASP A 64 0.40 8.30 0.94
C ASP A 64 0.57 8.26 -0.58
N LEU A 65 0.90 9.40 -1.21
CA LEU A 65 1.12 9.46 -2.65
C LEU A 65 2.35 8.65 -3.08
N ALA A 66 3.46 8.74 -2.34
CA ALA A 66 4.67 7.98 -2.64
C ALA A 66 4.42 6.46 -2.61
N LEU A 67 3.71 5.97 -1.59
CA LEU A 67 3.35 4.55 -1.49
C LEU A 67 2.41 4.10 -2.62
N LYS A 68 1.46 4.95 -3.05
CA LYS A 68 0.58 4.68 -4.18
C LYS A 68 1.34 4.62 -5.51
N GLN A 69 2.25 5.56 -5.74
CA GLN A 69 3.10 5.59 -6.93
C GLN A 69 3.99 4.36 -7.02
N GLU A 70 4.68 4.01 -5.94
CA GLU A 70 5.54 2.83 -5.91
C GLU A 70 4.73 1.54 -6.12
N CYS A 71 3.57 1.43 -5.45
CA CYS A 71 2.71 0.26 -5.62
C CYS A 71 2.14 0.14 -7.02
N GLN A 72 1.75 1.26 -7.65
CA GLN A 72 1.33 1.26 -9.04
C GLN A 72 2.48 0.82 -9.95
N ALA A 73 3.68 1.40 -9.81
CA ALA A 73 4.84 1.01 -10.62
C ALA A 73 5.14 -0.49 -10.52
N LYS A 74 5.14 -1.07 -9.30
CA LYS A 74 5.33 -2.52 -9.11
C LYS A 74 4.19 -3.34 -9.71
N PHE A 75 2.93 -2.90 -9.56
CA PHE A 75 1.79 -3.59 -10.16
C PHE A 75 1.91 -3.60 -11.69
N GLU A 76 2.24 -2.46 -12.30
CA GLU A 76 2.36 -2.33 -13.74
C GLU A 76 3.52 -3.14 -14.31
N GLN A 77 4.63 -3.28 -13.58
CA GLN A 77 5.72 -4.20 -13.95
C GLN A 77 5.28 -5.66 -13.99
N LEU A 78 4.38 -6.07 -13.09
CA LEU A 78 3.91 -7.45 -12.99
C LEU A 78 2.72 -7.77 -13.93
N TYR A 79 1.82 -6.81 -14.12
CA TYR A 79 0.50 -7.04 -14.72
C TYR A 79 0.11 -6.03 -15.81
N GLY A 80 0.90 -4.98 -16.01
CA GLY A 80 0.68 -3.93 -17.02
C GLY A 80 -0.27 -2.80 -16.61
N HIS A 81 -0.08 -1.63 -17.24
CA HIS A 81 -0.86 -0.40 -17.00
C HIS A 81 -2.37 -0.58 -17.21
N ASN A 82 -2.78 -1.21 -18.32
CA ASN A 82 -4.20 -1.40 -18.63
C ASN A 82 -4.92 -2.20 -17.54
N THR A 83 -4.25 -3.22 -16.98
CA THR A 83 -4.78 -4.00 -15.86
C THR A 83 -4.91 -3.15 -14.60
N PHE A 84 -3.90 -2.32 -14.30
CA PHE A 84 -3.95 -1.41 -13.15
C PHE A 84 -5.15 -0.46 -13.25
N MET A 85 -5.33 0.17 -14.41
CA MET A 85 -6.45 1.08 -14.66
C MET A 85 -7.80 0.37 -14.60
N MET A 86 -7.92 -0.85 -15.09
CA MET A 86 -9.14 -1.66 -14.95
C MET A 86 -9.46 -1.98 -13.48
N VAL A 87 -8.44 -2.28 -12.68
CA VAL A 87 -8.62 -2.67 -11.27
C VAL A 87 -8.88 -1.45 -10.39
N PHE A 88 -8.05 -0.40 -10.45
CA PHE A 88 -8.09 0.72 -9.50
C PHE A 88 -8.70 2.01 -10.06
N GLY A 89 -8.78 2.17 -11.39
CA GLY A 89 -9.52 3.26 -12.04
C GLY A 89 -8.90 4.66 -11.90
N ARG A 90 -7.71 4.78 -11.30
CA ARG A 90 -7.03 6.07 -11.11
C ARG A 90 -5.53 5.89 -11.28
N ASN A 91 -4.92 6.73 -12.11
CA ASN A 91 -3.47 6.84 -12.25
C ASN A 91 -2.88 7.73 -11.14
N TYR A 92 -1.78 7.28 -10.53
CA TYR A 92 -0.98 7.99 -9.53
C TYR A 92 0.43 8.32 -10.01
N LEU A 93 0.89 7.76 -11.14
CA LEU A 93 2.14 8.08 -11.83
C LEU A 93 2.00 9.32 -12.72
#